data_AF-A0A920EC19-F1
#
_entry.id   AF-A0A920EC19-F1
#
_cell.length_a   1.000
_cell.length_b   1.000
_cell.length_c   1.000
_cell.angle_alpha   90.00
_cell.angle_beta   90.00
_cell.angle_gamma   90.00
#
_symmetry.space_group_name_H-M   'P 1'
#
loop_
_entity.id
_entity.type
_entity.pdbx_description
1 polymer ?
#
loop_
_entity_poly.entity_id
_entity_poly.type
_entity_poly.pdbx_seq_one_letter_code
_entity_poly.pdbx_strand_id
1 'polypeptide(L)' 'MSCSFTNQVMAQIDLLENAEDYANEVITLPKELDEKVARLI' A
#
# COMPACT_ATOMS: atom_id res chain seq x y z
N MET A 1 -14.13 -1.91 7.15
CA MET A 1 -14.02 -0.54 6.60
C MET A 1 -12.66 0.09 6.93
N SER A 2 -12.22 0.11 8.20
CA SER A 2 -10.93 0.73 8.58
C SER A 2 -9.70 0.13 7.87
N CYS A 3 -9.55 -1.20 7.79
CA CYS A 3 -8.40 -1.84 7.12
C CYS A 3 -8.32 -1.52 5.63
N SER A 4 -9.46 -1.49 4.93
CA SER A 4 -9.52 -1.19 3.50
C SER A 4 -9.08 0.24 3.19
N PHE A 5 -9.50 1.21 4.01
CA PHE A 5 -9.06 2.60 3.85
C PHE A 5 -7.58 2.79 4.21
N THR A 6 -7.08 2.12 5.23
CA THR A 6 -5.64 2.15 5.54
C THR A 6 -4.82 1.57 4.40
N ASN A 7 -5.23 0.44 3.81
CA ASN A 7 -4.56 -0.12 2.63
C ASN A 7 -4.57 0.85 1.44
N GLN A 8 -5.67 1.56 1.20
CA GLN A 8 -5.75 2.56 0.14
C GLN A 8 -4.79 3.73 0.37
N VAL A 9 -4.76 4.30 1.59
CA VAL A 9 -3.87 5.42 1.90
C VAL A 9 -2.41 5.00 1.82
N MET A 10 -2.06 3.82 2.32
CA MET A 10 -0.70 3.29 2.23
C MET A 10 -0.27 3.05 0.78
N ALA A 11 -1.15 2.52 -0.07
CA ALA A 11 -0.87 2.36 -1.49
C ALA A 11 -0.62 3.70 -2.20
N GLN A 12 -1.38 4.74 -1.85
CA GLN A 12 -1.18 6.07 -2.44
C GLN A 12 0.14 6.72 -2.01
N ILE A 13 0.53 6.56 -0.74
CA ILE A 13 1.83 7.04 -0.25
C ILE A 13 2.98 6.31 -0.96
N ASP A 14 2.89 4.99 -1.05
CA ASP A 14 3.92 4.16 -1.67
C ASP A 14 4.09 4.45 -3.17
N LEU A 15 2.98 4.62 -3.91
CA LEU A 15 3.02 5.03 -5.31
C LEU A 15 3.59 6.44 -5.51
N LEU A 16 3.41 7.35 -4.55
CA LEU A 16 3.95 8.71 -4.64
C LEU A 16 5.46 8.73 -4.37
N GLU A 17 5.92 7.95 -3.39
CA GLU A 17 7.33 7.89 -2.99
C GLU A 17 8.18 7.06 -3.96
N ASN A 18 7.64 5.96 -4.49
CA ASN A 18 8.35 4.98 -5.33
C ASN A 18 7.81 4.95 -6.78
N ALA A 19 7.25 6.06 -7.27
CA ALA A 19 6.61 6.15 -8.60
C ALA A 19 7.52 5.67 -9.76
N GLU A 20 8.84 5.91 -9.65
CA GLU A 20 9.83 5.56 -10.67
C GLU A 20 10.19 4.06 -10.66
N ASP A 21 9.97 3.37 -9.55
CA ASP A 21 10.30 1.95 -9.38
C ASP A 21 9.18 1.03 -9.87
N TYR A 22 7.98 1.58 -10.08
CA TYR A 22 6.81 0.84 -10.52
C TYR A 22 6.59 0.90 -12.02
N ALA A 23 6.42 -0.26 -12.65
CA ALA A 23 5.99 -0.35 -14.03
C ALA A 23 4.47 -0.09 -14.15
N ASN A 24 4.01 0.20 -15.37
CA ASN A 24 2.57 0.34 -15.68
C ASN A 24 1.86 -1.02 -15.67
N GLU A 25 1.74 -1.61 -14.49
CA GLU A 25 1.12 -2.91 -14.27
C GLU A 25 0.27 -2.91 -13.00
N VAL A 26 -0.63 -3.89 -12.90
CA VAL A 26 -1.48 -4.05 -11.71
C VAL A 26 -0.73 -4.90 -10.69
N ILE A 27 -0.21 -4.25 -9.66
CA ILE A 27 0.49 -4.90 -8.55
C ILE A 27 -0.33 -4.85 -7.26
N THR A 28 -0.03 -5.78 -6.35
CA THR A 28 -0.58 -5.81 -4.99
C THR A 28 0.39 -5.18 -4.00
N LEU A 29 -0.15 -4.61 -2.90
CA LEU A 29 0.65 -4.01 -1.84
C LEU A 29 1.72 -5.00 -1.32
N PRO A 30 2.98 -4.56 -1.12
CA PRO A 30 4.00 -5.39 -0.49
C PRO A 30 3.54 -5.96 0.86
N LYS A 31 3.91 -7.21 1.14
CA LYS A 31 3.47 -7.95 2.34
C LYS A 31 3.79 -7.22 3.65
N GLU A 32 4.92 -6.53 3.72
CA GLU A 32 5.32 -5.75 4.89
C GLU A 32 4.33 -4.63 5.21
N LEU A 33 3.79 -3.96 4.18
CA LEU A 33 2.80 -2.90 4.34
C LEU A 33 1.44 -3.47 4.75
N ASP A 34 1.05 -4.64 4.24
CA ASP A 34 -0.19 -5.33 4.64
C ASP A 34 -0.12 -5.76 6.12
N GLU A 35 1.02 -6.29 6.57
CA GLU A 35 1.26 -6.62 7.98
C GLU A 35 1.30 -5.37 8.88
N LYS A 36 1.73 -4.22 8.36
CA LYS A 36 1.67 -2.94 9.08
C LYS A 36 0.22 -2.50 9.28
N VAL A 37 -0.66 -2.69 8.30
CA VAL A 37 -2.10 -2.41 8.46
C VAL A 37 -2.74 -3.35 9.47
N ALA A 38 -2.38 -4.65 9.45
CA ALA A 38 -2.86 -5.62 10.44
C ALA A 38 -2.37 -5.34 11.87
N ARG A 39 -1.28 -4.60 12.06
CA ARG A 39 -0.80 -4.18 13.39
C ARG A 39 -1.47 -2.92 13.92
N LEU A 40 -2.03 -2.08 13.05
CA LEU A 40 -2.61 -0.78 13.42
C LEU A 40 -4.09 -0.87 13.84
N ILE A 41 -4.74 -2.01 13.60
CA ILE A 41 -6.18 -2.24 13.78
C ILE A 41 -6.37 -3.55 14.52
#